data_AF-A0A157ZGP0-F1
#
_entry.id   AF-A0A157ZGP0-F1
#
_cell.length_a   1.000
_cell.length_b   1.000
_cell.length_c   1.000
_cell.angle_alpha   90.00
_cell.angle_beta   90.00
_cell.angle_gamma   90.00
#
_symmetry.space_group_name_H-M   'P 1'
#
loop_
_entity.id
_entity.type
_entity.pdbx_description
1 polymer ?
#
loop_
_entity_poly.entity_id
_entity_poly.type
_entity_poly.pdbx_seq_one_letter_code
_entity_poly.pdbx_strand_id
1 'polypeptide(L)'
;MDESLNLLMNRVARQIAEREAALASVRESATRATTKHDRERMLLTLAVLEDELAGWKRIAARIEQAVLVEPRNHRAIRMPALR
;
A
#
# COMPACT_ATOMS: atom_id res chain seq x y z
N MET A 1 16.31 11.28 -0.65
CA MET A 1 15.29 10.62 -1.47
C MET A 1 14.86 11.58 -2.56
N ASP A 2 14.60 11.07 -3.76
CA ASP A 2 14.09 11.86 -4.88
C ASP A 2 12.69 12.42 -4.55
N GLU A 3 12.37 13.63 -5.00
CA GLU A 3 11.09 14.32 -4.71
C GLU A 3 9.91 13.51 -5.29
N SER A 4 10.13 12.89 -6.45
CA SER A 4 9.19 11.98 -7.11
C SER A 4 8.82 10.79 -6.23
N LEU A 5 9.79 10.19 -5.55
CA LEU A 5 9.63 9.06 -4.65
C LEU A 5 8.86 9.45 -3.39
N ASN A 6 9.15 10.63 -2.82
CA ASN A 6 8.42 11.14 -1.66
C ASN A 6 6.93 11.35 -1.98
N LEU A 7 6.61 11.91 -3.16
CA LEU A 7 5.23 12.09 -3.61
C LEU A 7 4.51 10.73 -3.77
N LEU A 8 5.19 9.74 -4.34
CA LEU A 8 4.65 8.39 -4.48
C LEU A 8 4.39 7.74 -3.11
N MET A 9 5.36 7.81 -2.18
CA MET A 9 5.20 7.28 -0.82
C MET A 9 4.04 7.96 -0.09
N ASN A 10 3.92 9.29 -0.17
CA ASN A 10 2.82 10.04 0.43
C ASN A 10 1.46 9.62 -0.15
N ARG A 11 1.39 9.40 -1.47
CA ARG A 11 0.17 8.90 -2.13
C ARG A 11 -0.20 7.51 -1.63
N VAL A 12 0.77 6.59 -1.54
CA VAL A 12 0.54 5.23 -1.06
C VAL A 12 0.10 5.24 0.41
N ALA A 13 0.77 6.01 1.26
CA ALA A 13 0.40 6.17 2.67
C ALA A 13 -1.03 6.70 2.83
N ARG A 14 -1.42 7.70 2.01
CA ARG A 14 -2.78 8.22 1.98
C ARG A 14 -3.80 7.14 1.58
N GLN A 15 -3.52 6.34 0.55
CA GLN A 15 -4.42 5.25 0.14
C GLN A 15 -4.59 4.19 1.25
N ILE A 16 -3.50 3.84 1.93
CA ILE A 16 -3.53 2.93 3.08
C ILE A 16 -4.43 3.49 4.18
N ALA A 17 -4.20 4.75 4.59
CA ALA A 17 -4.98 5.39 5.65
C ALA A 17 -6.48 5.49 5.30
N GLU A 18 -6.82 5.84 4.06
CA GLU A 18 -8.21 5.89 3.58
C GLU A 18 -8.89 4.52 3.67
N ARG A 19 -8.20 3.43 3.29
CA ARG A 19 -8.76 2.06 3.37
C ARG A 19 -8.89 1.57 4.81
N GLU A 20 -7.92 1.89 5.67
CA GLU A 20 -7.98 1.54 7.09
C GLU A 20 -9.14 2.25 7.79
N ALA A 21 -9.37 3.53 7.48
CA ALA A 21 -10.52 4.28 7.99
C ALA A 21 -11.86 3.69 7.49
N ALA A 22 -11.95 3.36 6.20
CA ALA A 22 -13.13 2.70 5.64
C ALA A 22 -13.41 1.35 6.31
N LEU A 23 -12.38 0.51 6.50
CA LEU A 23 -12.50 -0.77 7.19
C LEU A 23 -13.01 -0.62 8.62
N ALA A 24 -12.48 0.35 9.38
CA ALA A 24 -12.94 0.62 10.73
C ALA A 24 -14.45 0.95 10.76
N SER A 25 -14.90 1.84 9.87
CA SER A 25 -16.30 2.23 9.75
C SER A 25 -17.23 1.07 9.35
N VAL A 26 -16.81 0.25 8.38
CA VAL A 26 -17.61 -0.89 7.92
C VAL A 26 -17.66 -1.99 9.00
N ARG A 27 -16.58 -2.22 9.76
CA ARG A 27 -16.58 -3.18 10.87
C ARG A 27 -17.56 -2.78 11.96
N GLU A 28 -17.56 -1.50 12.33
CA GLU A 28 -18.53 -0.97 13.28
C GLU A 28 -19.99 -1.07 12.77
N SER A 29 -20.19 -0.83 11.47
CA SER A 29 -21.51 -0.99 10.87
C SER A 29 -21.97 -2.45 10.87
N ALA A 30 -21.06 -3.39 10.59
CA ALA A 30 -21.32 -4.83 10.56
C ALA A 30 -21.70 -5.39 11.93
N THR A 31 -21.13 -4.85 13.02
CA THR A 31 -21.51 -5.26 14.38
C THR A 31 -22.88 -4.72 14.80
N ARG A 32 -23.31 -3.59 14.22
CA ARG A 32 -24.61 -2.96 14.46
C ARG A 32 -25.71 -3.41 13.50
N ALA A 33 -25.39 -4.21 12.48
CA ALA A 33 -26.34 -4.67 11.48
C ALA A 33 -27.47 -5.50 12.11
N THR A 34 -28.71 -5.08 11.91
CA THR A 34 -29.90 -5.69 12.52
C THR A 34 -30.42 -6.88 11.74
N THR A 35 -30.18 -6.92 10.42
CA THR A 35 -30.60 -8.01 9.55
C THR A 35 -29.43 -8.88 9.12
N LYS A 36 -29.72 -10.17 8.88
CA LYS A 36 -28.74 -11.11 8.33
C LYS A 36 -28.23 -10.66 6.96
N HIS A 37 -29.10 -10.13 6.11
CA HIS A 37 -28.76 -9.71 4.75
C HIS A 37 -27.80 -8.51 4.75
N ASP A 38 -28.07 -7.50 5.59
CA ASP A 38 -27.18 -6.34 5.72
C ASP A 38 -25.82 -6.75 6.26
N ARG A 39 -25.80 -7.64 7.26
CA ARG A 39 -24.56 -8.17 7.82
C ARG A 39 -23.75 -8.93 6.76
N GLU A 40 -24.39 -9.77 5.96
CA GLU A 40 -23.74 -10.51 4.87
C GLU A 40 -23.12 -9.56 3.84
N ARG A 41 -23.87 -8.54 3.40
CA ARG A 41 -23.37 -7.52 2.47
C ARG A 41 -22.19 -6.74 3.03
N MET A 42 -22.22 -6.41 4.33
CA MET A 42 -21.12 -5.72 5.00
C MET A 42 -19.88 -6.62 5.14
N LEU A 43 -20.05 -7.91 5.44
CA LEU A 43 -18.93 -8.86 5.50
C LEU A 43 -18.26 -9.05 4.13
N LEU A 44 -19.04 -9.11 3.05
CA LEU A 44 -18.50 -9.13 1.68
C LEU A 44 -17.74 -7.84 1.35
N THR A 45 -18.28 -6.69 1.76
CA THR A 45 -17.59 -5.40 1.61
C THR A 45 -16.26 -5.38 2.38
N LEU A 46 -16.24 -5.92 3.62
CA LEU A 46 -15.02 -6.02 4.41
C LEU A 46 -13.96 -6.87 3.69
N ALA A 47 -14.33 -8.03 3.15
CA ALA A 47 -13.40 -8.89 2.45
C ALA A 47 -12.71 -8.19 1.27
N VAL A 48 -13.47 -7.42 0.48
CA VAL A 48 -12.92 -6.64 -0.64
C VAL A 48 -11.96 -5.55 -0.15
N LEU A 49 -12.35 -4.79 0.88
CA LEU A 49 -11.51 -3.72 1.43
C LEU A 49 -10.23 -4.25 2.10
N GLU A 50 -10.29 -5.44 2.72
CA GLU A 50 -9.12 -6.11 3.30
C GLU A 50 -8.13 -6.54 2.22
N ASP A 51 -8.59 -7.09 1.10
CA ASP A 51 -7.72 -7.43 -0.04
C ASP A 51 -7.09 -6.19 -0.68
N GLU A 52 -7.87 -5.12 -0.87
CA GLU A 52 -7.35 -3.84 -1.35
C GLU A 52 -6.24 -3.31 -0.44
N LEU A 53 -6.47 -3.29 0.88
CA LEU A 53 -5.49 -2.82 1.86
C LEU A 53 -4.22 -3.67 1.82
N ALA A 54 -4.36 -5.00 1.72
CA ALA A 54 -3.23 -5.91 1.58
C ALA A 54 -2.45 -5.65 0.28
N GLY A 55 -3.14 -5.33 -0.81
CA GLY A 55 -2.54 -4.87 -2.07
C GLY A 55 -1.69 -3.62 -1.88
N TRP A 56 -2.24 -2.57 -1.26
CA TRP A 56 -1.51 -1.32 -1.00
C TRP A 56 -0.31 -1.50 -0.07
N LYS A 57 -0.42 -2.32 0.98
CA LYS A 57 0.70 -2.64 1.87
C LYS A 57 1.82 -3.38 1.14
N ARG A 58 1.49 -4.30 0.22
CA ARG A 58 2.48 -4.96 -0.65
C ARG A 58 3.18 -3.97 -1.58
N ILE A 59 2.46 -2.99 -2.11
CA ILE A 59 3.06 -1.92 -2.94
C ILE A 59 4.04 -1.09 -2.11
N ALA A 60 3.63 -0.65 -0.91
CA ALA A 60 4.51 0.10 -0.01
C ALA A 60 5.82 -0.66 0.29
N ALA A 61 5.71 -1.93 0.68
CA ALA A 61 6.88 -2.77 0.96
C ALA A 61 7.80 -2.93 -0.26
N ARG A 62 7.26 -3.04 -1.47
CA ARG A 62 8.07 -3.11 -2.70
C ARG A 62 8.78 -1.81 -3.01
N ILE A 63 8.14 -0.66 -2.77
CA ILE A 63 8.77 0.65 -2.93
C ILE A 63 9.94 0.77 -1.95
N GLU A 64 9.74 0.42 -0.68
CA GLU A 64 10.79 0.42 0.33
C GLU A 64 11.97 -0.50 -0.07
N GLN A 65 11.67 -1.71 -0.56
CA GLN A 65 12.70 -2.63 -1.06
C GLN A 65 13.47 -2.06 -2.26
N ALA A 66 12.78 -1.44 -3.23
CA ALA A 66 13.43 -0.83 -4.39
C ALA A 66 14.42 0.27 -3.98
N VAL A 67 14.05 1.08 -2.99
CA VAL A 67 14.94 2.12 -2.41
C VAL A 67 16.17 1.52 -1.73
N LEU A 68 16.03 0.34 -1.09
CA LEU A 68 17.15 -0.36 -0.46
C LEU A 68 18.09 -1.04 -1.47
N VAL A 69 17.56 -1.51 -2.62
CA VAL A 69 18.32 -2.21 -3.67
C VAL A 69 19.02 -1.25 -4.63
N GLU A 70 18.55 -0.01 -4.76
CA GLU A 70 19.24 1.05 -5.50
C GLU A 70 19.78 2.16 -4.57
N PRO A 71 20.86 1.94 -3.79
CA PRO A 71 21.35 3.01 -2.92
C PRO A 71 21.93 4.17 -3.71
N ARG A 72 22.56 3.92 -4.86
CA ARG A 72 23.32 4.90 -5.63
C ARG A 72 23.48 4.42 -7.05
N ASN A 73 23.10 5.27 -8.01
CA ASN A 73 23.87 5.55 -9.22
C ASN A 73 25.28 4.91 -9.17
N HIS A 74 25.44 3.69 -9.70
CA HIS A 74 26.75 3.10 -9.97
C HIS A 74 27.35 3.77 -11.21
N ARG A 75 27.57 5.08 -11.12
CA ARG A 75 28.41 5.82 -12.05
C ARG A 75 29.88 5.56 -11.68
N ALA A 76 30.30 4.30 -11.72
CA ALA A 76 31.69 3.89 -11.53
C ALA A 76 31.97 2.45 -12.01
N ILE A 77 31.32 1.95 -13.07
CA ILE A 77 32.01 0.94 -13.86
C ILE A 77 33.01 1.70 -14.74
N ARG A 78 34.18 2.02 -14.15
CA ARG A 78 35.35 2.42 -14.91
C ARG A 78 35.66 1.25 -15.84
N MET A 79 35.53 1.48 -17.14
CA MET A 79 36.09 0.61 -18.17
C MET A 79 37.55 0.29 -17.84
N PRO A 80 38.00 -0.97 -17.90
CA PRO A 80 39.43 -1.21 -17.90
C PRO A 80 39.99 -0.59 -19.17
N ALA A 81 40.95 0.31 -19.01
CA ALA A 81 41.71 0.82 -20.14
C ALA A 81 42.42 -0.36 -20.81
N LEU A 82 41.99 -0.71 -22.02
CA LEU A 82 42.74 -1.60 -22.90
C LEU A 82 43.98 -0.84 -23.36
N ARG A 83 45.15 -1.26 -22.88
CA ARG A 83 46.45 -1.04 -23.52
C ARG A 83 47.04 -2.40 -23.86
#